data_AF-A0A938R805-F1
#
_entry.id   AF-A0A938R805-F1
#
_cell.length_a   1.000
_cell.length_b   1.000
_cell.length_c   1.000
_cell.angle_alpha   90.00
_cell.angle_beta   90.00
_cell.angle_gamma   90.00
#
_symmetry.space_group_name_H-M   'P 1'
#
loop_
_entity.id
_entity.type
_entity.pdbx_description
1 polymer ?
#
loop_
_entity_poly.entity_id
_entity_poly.type
_entity_poly.pdbx_seq_one_letter_code
_entity_poly.pdbx_strand_id
1 'polypeptide(L)' 'MIANDQELKVTQERIAHLQGWLAQIRQKARPDEFEAVASGYRLEIERMQAEVLEYLLRPLPAEHEEQLVERLSNRK' A
#
# COMPACT_ATOMS: atom_id res chain seq x y z
N MET A 1 2.72 0.33 -10.63
CA MET A 1 2.79 1.79 -10.50
C MET A 1 1.38 2.32 -10.31
N ILE A 2 1.10 2.93 -9.16
CA ILE A 2 -0.22 3.47 -8.80
C ILE A 2 -0.40 4.85 -9.43
N ALA A 3 -1.53 5.09 -10.08
CA ALA A 3 -1.82 6.32 -10.80
C ALA A 3 -2.81 7.26 -10.09
N ASN A 4 -3.65 6.72 -9.20
CA ASN A 4 -4.73 7.47 -8.55
C ASN A 4 -5.10 6.86 -7.19
N ASP A 5 -5.94 7.59 -6.43
CA ASP A 5 -6.35 7.19 -5.08
C ASP A 5 -7.16 5.88 -5.05
N GLN A 6 -7.87 5.56 -6.12
CA GLN A 6 -8.62 4.30 -6.23
C GLN A 6 -7.66 3.12 -6.33
N GLU A 7 -6.62 3.22 -7.14
CA GLU A 7 -5.55 2.22 -7.26
C GLU A 7 -4.71 2.13 -5.98
N LEU A 8 -4.48 3.26 -5.29
CA LEU A 8 -3.84 3.28 -3.97
C LEU A 8 -4.63 2.42 -2.98
N LYS A 9 -5.93 2.67 -2.88
CA LYS A 9 -6.83 1.91 -1.99
C LYS A 9 -6.81 0.42 -2.30
N VAL A 10 -6.96 0.05 -3.58
CA VAL A 10 -6.92 -1.35 -4.01
C VAL A 10 -5.58 -2.00 -3.66
N THR A 11 -4.47 -1.29 -3.83
CA THR A 11 -3.13 -1.83 -3.50
C THR A 11 -2.97 -2.04 -2.00
N GLN A 12 -3.44 -1.11 -1.17
CA GLN A 12 -3.44 -1.25 0.30
C GLN A 12 -4.29 -2.45 0.77
N GLU A 13 -5.48 -2.64 0.20
CA GLU A 13 -6.35 -3.80 0.49
C GLU A 13 -5.66 -5.13 0.12
N ARG A 14 -4.97 -5.17 -1.04
CA ARG A 14 -4.20 -6.36 -1.46
C ARG A 14 -3.05 -6.67 -0.50
N ILE A 15 -2.30 -5.64 -0.05
CA ILE A 15 -1.26 -5.81 0.98
C ILE A 15 -1.86 -6.43 2.25
N ALA A 16 -3.00 -5.91 2.73
CA ALA A 16 -3.65 -6.42 3.93
C ALA A 16 -4.07 -7.89 3.79
N HIS A 17 -4.61 -8.29 2.64
CA HIS A 17 -4.96 -9.69 2.37
C HIS A 17 -3.72 -10.60 2.35
N LEU A 18 -2.63 -10.19 1.69
CA LEU A 18 -1.38 -10.96 1.65
C LEU A 18 -0.78 -11.13 3.05
N GLN A 19 -0.78 -10.07 3.85
CA GLN A 19 -0.35 -10.13 5.25
C GLN A 19 -1.23 -11.07 6.09
N GLY A 20 -2.54 -11.03 5.89
CA GLY A 20 -3.49 -11.94 6.54
C GLY A 20 -3.24 -13.41 6.20
N TRP A 21 -2.98 -13.72 4.92
CA TRP A 21 -2.62 -15.07 4.51
C TRP A 21 -1.27 -15.51 5.07
N LEU A 22 -0.25 -14.64 5.04
CA LEU A 22 1.06 -14.95 5.62
C LEU A 22 0.96 -15.23 7.14
N ALA A 23 0.12 -14.48 7.86
CA ALA A 23 -0.14 -14.73 9.28
C ALA A 23 -0.81 -16.09 9.53
N GLN A 24 -1.71 -16.53 8.66
CA GLN A 24 -2.32 -17.88 8.75
C GLN A 24 -1.31 -18.98 8.42
N ILE A 25 -0.48 -18.79 7.39
CA ILE A 25 0.57 -19.74 7.00
C ILE A 25 1.56 -19.92 8.14
N ARG A 26 1.97 -18.84 8.80
CA ARG A 26 2.87 -18.87 9.96
C ARG A 26 2.38 -19.78 11.10
N GLN A 27 1.07 -19.92 11.27
CA GLN A 27 0.49 -20.78 12.32
C GLN A 27 0.38 -22.26 11.90
N LYS A 28 0.36 -22.54 10.60
CA LYS A 28 0.00 -23.86 10.06
C LYS A 28 1.16 -24.59 9.37
N ALA A 29 2.13 -23.85 8.84
CA ALA A 29 3.25 -24.41 8.09
C ALA A 29 4.24 -25.13 9.01
N ARG A 30 4.88 -26.19 8.49
CA ARG A 30 6.03 -26.79 9.15
C ARG A 30 7.22 -25.83 9.07
N PRO A 31 8.11 -25.78 10.08
CA PRO A 31 9.22 -24.82 10.11
C PRO A 31 10.14 -24.89 8.88
N ASP A 32 10.37 -26.08 8.35
CA ASP A 32 11.19 -26.37 7.17
C ASP A 32 10.55 -25.93 5.84
N GLU A 33 9.22 -25.83 5.78
CA GLU A 33 8.48 -25.38 4.59
C GLU A 33 8.15 -23.89 4.63
N PHE A 34 8.11 -23.31 5.83
CA PHE A 34 7.65 -21.95 6.05
C PHE A 34 8.46 -20.92 5.28
N GLU A 35 9.79 -21.02 5.27
CA GLU A 35 10.65 -20.05 4.60
C GLU A 35 10.37 -20.00 3.10
N ALA A 36 10.31 -21.17 2.45
CA ALA A 36 10.05 -21.28 1.02
C ALA A 36 8.71 -20.64 0.65
N VAL A 37 7.65 -20.93 1.41
CA VAL A 37 6.31 -20.36 1.17
C VAL A 37 6.27 -18.85 1.48
N ALA A 38 6.84 -18.42 2.61
CA ALA A 38 6.79 -17.03 3.07
C ALA A 38 7.58 -16.08 2.16
N SER A 39 8.64 -16.56 1.51
CA SER A 39 9.53 -15.74 0.67
C SER A 39 8.79 -15.00 -0.45
N GLY A 40 7.84 -15.68 -1.13
CA GLY A 40 7.04 -15.08 -2.19
C GLY A 40 6.09 -14.00 -1.68
N TYR A 41 5.44 -14.24 -0.54
CA TYR A 41 4.58 -13.23 0.11
C TYR A 41 5.38 -12.00 0.52
N ARG A 42 6.56 -12.20 1.12
CA ARG A 42 7.44 -11.09 1.53
C ARG A 42 7.79 -10.22 0.33
N LEU A 43 8.30 -10.81 -0.74
CA LEU A 43 8.76 -10.07 -1.92
C LEU A 43 7.62 -9.26 -2.55
N GLU A 44 6.42 -9.83 -2.66
CA GLU A 44 5.29 -9.13 -3.25
C GLU A 44 4.76 -8.00 -2.34
N ILE A 45 4.73 -8.20 -1.02
CA ILE A 45 4.36 -7.16 -0.06
C ILE A 45 5.35 -6.00 -0.13
N GLU A 46 6.66 -6.28 -0.11
CA GLU A 46 7.71 -5.25 -0.19
C GLU A 46 7.61 -4.44 -1.48
N ARG A 47 7.38 -5.11 -2.61
CA ARG A 47 7.17 -4.48 -3.92
C ARG A 47 5.95 -3.55 -3.91
N MET A 48 4.80 -4.02 -3.43
CA MET A 48 3.58 -3.20 -3.37
C MET A 48 3.70 -2.03 -2.38
N GLN A 49 4.37 -2.23 -1.24
CA GLN A 49 4.63 -1.17 -0.27
C GLN A 49 5.50 -0.06 -0.88
N ALA A 50 6.52 -0.43 -1.67
CA ALA A 50 7.33 0.55 -2.38
C ALA A 50 6.47 1.41 -3.34
N GLU A 51 5.56 0.80 -4.10
CA GLU A 51 4.65 1.54 -4.98
C GLU A 51 3.70 2.47 -4.22
N VAL A 52 3.18 2.03 -3.07
CA VAL A 52 2.33 2.86 -2.19
C VAL A 52 3.09 4.08 -1.69
N LEU A 53 4.32 3.90 -1.23
CA LEU A 53 5.16 5.00 -0.76
C LEU A 53 5.52 5.96 -1.90
N GLU A 54 5.88 5.43 -3.06
CA GLU A 54 6.17 6.24 -4.25
C GLU A 54 4.96 7.13 -4.62
N TYR A 55 3.75 6.58 -4.58
CA TYR A 55 2.52 7.34 -4.84
C TYR A 55 2.27 8.42 -3.77
N LEU A 56 2.34 8.06 -2.49
CA LEU A 56 2.04 8.98 -1.38
C LEU A 56 3.05 10.12 -1.25
N LEU A 57 4.29 9.92 -1.70
CA LEU A 57 5.34 10.94 -1.71
C LEU A 57 5.34 11.78 -2.99
N ARG A 58 4.46 11.49 -3.96
CA ARG A 58 4.30 12.31 -5.15
C ARG A 58 3.63 13.63 -4.76
N PRO A 59 4.18 14.79 -5.16
CA PRO A 59 3.50 16.07 -4.97
C PRO A 59 2.12 16.05 -5.65
N LEU A 60 1.10 16.56 -4.95
CA LEU A 60 -0.19 16.81 -5.59
C LEU A 60 -0.01 17.87 -6.69
N PRO A 61 -0.68 17.74 -7.85
CA PRO A 61 -0.58 18.75 -8.90
C PRO A 61 -1.06 20.11 -8.37
N ALA A 62 -0.41 21.20 -8.82
CA ALA A 62 -0.57 22.57 -8.27
C ALA A 62 -2.03 23.08 -8.24
N GLU A 63 -2.87 22.56 -9.12
CA GLU A 63 -4.32 22.80 -9.18
C GLU A 63 -5.11 22.26 -7.96
N HIS A 64 -4.55 21.31 -7.20
CA HIS A 64 -5.06 20.92 -5.88
C HIS A 64 -4.61 21.87 -4.76
N GLU A 65 -3.47 22.56 -4.92
CA GLU A 65 -2.95 23.51 -3.93
C GLU A 65 -3.82 24.76 -3.87
N GLU A 66 -4.24 25.31 -5.02
CA GLU A 66 -5.17 26.44 -5.11
C GLU A 66 -6.54 26.12 -4.48
N GLN A 67 -7.10 24.94 -4.77
CA GLN A 67 -8.38 24.51 -4.17
C GLN A 67 -8.28 24.26 -2.66
N LEU A 68 -7.14 23.76 -2.16
CA LEU A 68 -6.91 23.60 -0.73
C LEU A 68 -6.77 24.96 -0.04
N VAL A 69 -6.03 25.90 -0.64
CA VAL A 69 -5.88 27.26 -0.14
C VAL A 69 -7.22 27.99 -0.10
N GLU A 70 -8.04 27.87 -1.14
CA GLU A 70 -9.39 28.47 -1.19
C GLU A 70 -10.34 27.86 -0.15
N ARG A 71 -10.34 26.53 0.01
CA ARG A 71 -11.13 25.82 1.03
C ARG A 71 -10.70 26.16 2.47
N LEU A 72 -9.43 26.47 2.68
CA LEU A 72 -8.91 26.91 3.98
C LEU A 72 -9.23 28.40 4.24
N SER A 73 -9.25 29.22 3.20
CA SER A 73 -9.61 30.64 3.28
C SER A 73 -11.10 30.85 3.58
N ASN A 74 -11.98 30.03 2.99
CA ASN A 74 -13.44 30.12 3.17
C ASN A 74 -13.96 29.53 4.50
N ARG A 75 -13.07 29.07 5.40
CA ARG A 75 -13.41 28.57 6.74
C ARG A 75 -13.21 29.59 7.86
N LYS A 76 -12.83 30.83 7.55
CA LYS A 76 -12.75 31.97 8.49
C LYS A 76 -13.92 32.91 8.26
#